data_AF-A0A1G0B3K5-F1
#
_entry.id   AF-A0A1G0B3K5-F1
#
_cell.length_a   1.000
_cell.length_b   1.000
_cell.length_c   1.000
_cell.angle_alpha   90.00
_cell.angle_beta   90.00
_cell.angle_gamma   90.00
#
_symmetry.space_group_name_H-M   'P 1'
#
loop_
_entity.id
_entity.type
_entity.pdbx_description
1 polymer ?
#
loop_
_entity_poly.entity_id
_entity_poly.type
_entity_poly.pdbx_seq_one_letter_code
_entity_poly.pdbx_strand_id
1 'polypeptide(L)'
;MKIITLEELQEKFTLVLNTISEKENLINLELKEIDNYLNYTAPPRRHKMDFHIEPKTDAIFILAVDLNRRKLLKRAFNGFNVYGKFDLIDNNAKSQGMINLDDKVIQQASELAKYFKWLKELDFKPSLAQDKSSLNIEQKLLALHFLGLNFEDYTNSHMAIVLGQILNVGSQNIRGNLSNMYGGKNSLRKIENFEKLTELFENKTFESILNKIKKEIKQLK
;
A
#
# COMPACT_ATOMS: atom_id res chain seq x y z
N MET A 1 11.47 -28.17 13.97
CA MET A 1 10.63 -27.18 13.27
C MET A 1 9.40 -27.87 12.72
N LYS A 2 8.20 -27.42 13.12
CA LYS A 2 6.92 -27.79 12.49
C LYS A 2 6.79 -26.95 11.21
N ILE A 3 6.37 -27.57 10.11
CA ILE A 3 6.04 -26.85 8.88
C ILE A 3 4.61 -26.35 9.00
N ILE A 4 4.41 -25.07 8.70
CA ILE A 4 3.09 -24.47 8.59
C ILE A 4 2.70 -24.48 7.11
N THR A 5 1.57 -25.10 6.81
CA THR A 5 1.10 -25.29 5.43
C THR A 5 0.40 -24.04 4.90
N LEU A 6 0.25 -23.96 3.58
CA LEU A 6 -0.60 -22.95 2.93
C LEU A 6 -2.00 -22.89 3.55
N GLU A 7 -2.64 -24.04 3.76
CA GLU A 7 -3.99 -24.15 4.31
C GLU A 7 -4.06 -23.55 5.72
N GLU A 8 -3.11 -23.88 6.60
CA GLU A 8 -3.04 -23.31 7.96
C GLU A 8 -2.84 -21.78 7.93
N LEU A 9 -2.08 -21.25 6.95
CA LEU A 9 -1.90 -19.81 6.77
C LEU A 9 -3.19 -19.15 6.25
N GLN A 10 -3.84 -19.75 5.26
CA GLN A 10 -5.10 -19.26 4.68
C GLN A 10 -6.22 -19.24 5.71
N GLU A 11 -6.35 -20.28 6.53
CA GLU A 11 -7.36 -20.36 7.59
C GLU A 11 -7.18 -19.22 8.60
N LYS A 12 -5.95 -19.02 9.10
CA LYS A 12 -5.63 -17.93 10.03
C LYS A 12 -5.93 -16.57 9.43
N PHE A 13 -5.51 -16.35 8.18
CA PHE A 13 -5.77 -15.09 7.49
C PHE A 13 -7.26 -14.85 7.28
N THR A 14 -8.01 -15.85 6.83
CA THR A 14 -9.45 -15.75 6.56
C THR A 14 -10.26 -15.46 7.81
N LEU A 15 -9.87 -16.03 8.96
CA LEU A 15 -10.49 -15.72 10.25
C LEU A 15 -10.38 -14.23 10.60
N VAL A 16 -9.22 -13.63 10.38
CA VAL A 16 -9.01 -12.18 10.62
C VAL A 16 -9.66 -11.33 9.52
N LEU A 17 -9.62 -11.79 8.28
CA LEU A 17 -10.22 -11.09 7.13
C LEU A 17 -11.74 -10.93 7.28
N ASN A 18 -12.41 -11.88 7.94
CA ASN A 18 -13.86 -11.85 8.14
C ASN A 18 -14.31 -10.91 9.26
N THR A 19 -13.40 -10.45 10.13
CA THR A 19 -13.72 -9.54 11.25
C THR A 19 -13.43 -8.08 10.95
N ILE A 20 -12.70 -7.78 9.88
CA ILE A 20 -12.23 -6.43 9.53
C ILE A 20 -12.99 -5.89 8.31
N SER A 21 -13.35 -4.61 8.37
CA SER A 21 -14.00 -3.88 7.28
C SER A 21 -13.05 -3.56 6.12
N GLU A 22 -11.81 -3.16 6.44
CA GLU A 22 -10.79 -2.75 5.49
C GLU A 22 -9.88 -3.92 5.06
N LYS A 23 -10.45 -4.85 4.30
CA LYS A 23 -9.77 -6.09 3.86
C LYS A 23 -8.49 -5.85 3.05
N GLU A 24 -8.47 -4.81 2.22
CA GLU A 24 -7.31 -4.46 1.39
C GLU A 24 -6.11 -4.02 2.24
N ASN A 25 -6.37 -3.22 3.29
CA ASN A 25 -5.32 -2.79 4.21
C ASN A 25 -4.71 -3.98 4.95
N LEU A 26 -5.51 -4.99 5.30
CA LEU A 26 -5.02 -6.21 5.92
C LEU A 26 -4.09 -7.01 5.00
N ILE A 27 -4.46 -7.18 3.73
CA ILE A 27 -3.63 -7.89 2.74
C ILE A 27 -2.31 -7.14 2.52
N ASN A 28 -2.37 -5.82 2.33
CA ASN A 28 -1.17 -4.99 2.13
C ASN A 28 -0.24 -5.03 3.35
N LEU A 29 -0.80 -5.01 4.57
CA LEU A 29 -0.05 -5.14 5.81
C LEU A 29 0.62 -6.52 5.89
N GLU A 30 -0.11 -7.59 5.60
CA GLU A 30 0.41 -8.95 5.63
C GLU A 30 1.55 -9.15 4.60
N LEU A 31 1.38 -8.66 3.37
CA LEU A 31 2.42 -8.68 2.33
C LEU A 31 3.68 -7.94 2.78
N LYS A 32 3.50 -6.75 3.40
CA LYS A 32 4.62 -5.95 3.93
C LYS A 32 5.32 -6.67 5.07
N GLU A 33 4.58 -7.34 5.94
CA GLU A 33 5.16 -8.12 7.03
C GLU A 33 5.95 -9.32 6.53
N ILE A 34 5.53 -9.98 5.43
CA ILE A 34 6.33 -11.03 4.77
C ILE A 34 7.66 -10.45 4.30
N ASP A 35 7.63 -9.30 3.62
CA ASP A 35 8.86 -8.63 3.17
C ASP A 35 9.75 -8.22 4.34
N ASN A 36 9.19 -7.67 5.42
CA ASN A 36 9.91 -7.34 6.64
C ASN A 36 10.57 -8.58 7.26
N TYR A 37 9.83 -9.68 7.36
CA TYR A 37 10.30 -10.93 7.95
C TYR A 37 11.48 -11.51 7.18
N LEU A 38 11.42 -11.51 5.84
CA LEU A 38 12.46 -12.01 4.95
C LEU A 38 13.70 -11.11 4.95
N ASN A 39 13.51 -9.79 5.05
CA ASN A 39 14.59 -8.81 5.00
C ASN A 39 15.19 -8.45 6.37
N TYR A 40 14.60 -8.94 7.46
CA TYR A 40 15.10 -8.70 8.80
C TYR A 40 16.56 -9.14 8.95
N THR A 41 17.39 -8.20 9.37
CA THR A 41 18.77 -8.46 9.77
C THR A 41 18.87 -8.22 11.27
N ALA A 42 19.30 -9.25 12.02
CA ALA A 42 19.53 -9.08 13.44
C ALA A 42 20.58 -7.98 13.66
N PRO A 43 20.36 -7.02 14.58
CA PRO A 43 21.35 -6.01 14.88
C PRO A 43 22.65 -6.69 15.33
N PRO A 44 23.82 -6.15 14.95
CA PRO A 44 25.10 -6.72 15.38
C PRO A 44 25.14 -6.77 16.91
N ARG A 45 25.41 -7.95 17.48
CA ARG A 45 25.47 -8.18 18.93
C ARG A 45 26.54 -7.29 19.56
N ARG A 46 26.17 -6.10 20.04
CA ARG A 46 26.99 -5.32 20.95
C ARG A 46 26.83 -5.96 22.33
N HIS A 47 27.96 -6.35 22.92
CA HIS A 47 28.15 -6.95 24.24
C HIS A 47 26.91 -7.27 25.11
N LYS A 48 26.76 -8.55 25.43
CA LYS A 48 26.07 -9.12 26.62
C LYS A 48 24.79 -8.37 27.06
N MET A 49 23.69 -8.64 26.39
CA MET A 49 22.42 -8.93 27.06
C MET A 49 21.61 -9.88 26.18
N ASP A 50 21.29 -11.04 26.74
CA ASP A 50 20.36 -12.01 26.18
C ASP A 50 18.95 -11.42 26.21
N PHE A 51 18.56 -10.75 25.13
CA PHE A 51 17.15 -10.60 24.80
C PHE A 51 16.98 -10.90 23.32
N HIS A 52 16.47 -12.09 23.03
CA HIS A 52 15.75 -12.35 21.80
C HIS A 52 14.49 -11.47 21.82
N ILE A 53 14.64 -10.17 21.54
CA ILE A 53 13.50 -9.32 21.23
C ILE A 53 13.08 -9.75 19.84
N GLU A 54 12.20 -10.75 19.76
CA GLU A 54 11.44 -10.97 18.54
C GLU A 54 10.72 -9.64 18.25
N PRO A 55 10.88 -9.08 17.04
CA PRO A 55 10.14 -7.88 16.69
C PRO A 55 8.66 -8.18 16.92
N LYS A 56 7.96 -7.29 17.63
CA LYS A 56 6.50 -7.34 17.67
C LYS A 56 6.02 -7.18 16.23
N THR A 57 5.55 -8.28 15.65
CA THR A 57 4.98 -8.29 14.30
C THR A 57 3.47 -8.23 14.44
N ASP A 58 2.83 -7.34 13.69
CA ASP A 58 1.38 -7.40 13.49
C ASP A 58 1.00 -8.44 12.41
N ALA A 59 1.99 -9.24 11.98
CA ALA A 59 1.83 -10.34 11.04
C ALA A 59 0.85 -11.39 11.56
N ILE A 60 -0.06 -11.82 10.68
CA ILE A 60 -0.97 -12.94 10.95
C ILE A 60 -0.21 -14.26 10.76
N PHE A 61 0.66 -14.32 9.75
CA PHE A 61 1.60 -15.43 9.61
C PHE A 61 2.65 -15.43 10.73
N ILE A 62 2.89 -16.61 11.31
CA ILE A 62 3.92 -16.80 12.34
C ILE A 62 4.71 -18.03 11.97
N LEU A 63 5.99 -17.89 11.59
CA LEU A 63 6.84 -19.01 11.18
C LEU A 63 7.94 -19.29 12.21
N ALA A 64 8.08 -20.55 12.60
CA ALA A 64 9.09 -21.01 13.55
C ALA A 64 10.46 -21.28 12.89
N VAL A 65 10.97 -20.33 12.11
CA VAL A 65 12.29 -20.42 11.43
C VAL A 65 13.34 -19.64 12.20
N ASP A 66 14.42 -20.32 12.59
CA ASP A 66 15.55 -19.73 13.31
C ASP A 66 16.18 -18.55 12.53
N LEU A 67 16.57 -17.49 13.25
CA LEU A 67 17.21 -16.31 12.69
C LEU A 67 18.43 -16.64 11.82
N ASN A 68 19.25 -17.62 12.22
CA ASN A 68 20.44 -18.04 11.48
C ASN A 68 20.09 -18.70 10.14
N ARG A 69 18.86 -19.22 10.01
CA ARG A 69 18.35 -19.89 8.81
C ARG A 69 17.49 -18.98 7.94
N ARG A 70 17.17 -17.75 8.37
CA ARG A 70 16.40 -16.78 7.56
C ARG A 70 17.05 -16.45 6.22
N LYS A 71 18.39 -16.45 6.13
CA LYS A 71 19.10 -16.27 4.85
C LYS A 71 18.78 -17.39 3.85
N LEU A 72 18.72 -18.64 4.32
CA LEU A 72 18.34 -19.78 3.50
C LEU A 72 16.86 -19.68 3.12
N LEU A 73 15.99 -19.39 4.09
CA LEU A 73 14.56 -19.17 3.85
C LEU A 73 14.32 -18.13 2.76
N LYS A 74 14.96 -16.95 2.86
CA LYS A 74 14.86 -15.87 1.87
C LYS A 74 15.30 -16.32 0.48
N ARG A 75 16.44 -17.02 0.38
CA ARG A 75 16.92 -17.56 -0.90
C ARG A 75 15.93 -18.56 -1.50
N ALA A 76 15.44 -19.50 -0.69
CA ALA A 76 14.49 -20.51 -1.12
C ALA A 76 13.16 -19.89 -1.55
N PHE A 77 12.62 -18.96 -0.76
CA PHE A 77 11.40 -18.22 -1.05
C PHE A 77 11.51 -17.48 -2.39
N ASN A 78 12.60 -16.73 -2.60
CA ASN A 78 12.83 -16.03 -3.86
C ASN A 78 12.95 -17.01 -5.05
N GLY A 79 13.58 -18.17 -4.85
CA GLY A 79 13.65 -19.22 -5.86
C GLY A 79 12.27 -19.71 -6.29
N PHE A 80 11.44 -20.10 -5.32
CA PHE A 80 10.06 -20.54 -5.59
C PHE A 80 9.20 -19.42 -6.19
N ASN A 81 9.39 -18.17 -5.76
CA ASN A 81 8.60 -17.06 -6.25
C ASN A 81 8.92 -16.70 -7.71
N VAL A 82 10.21 -16.65 -8.07
CA VAL A 82 10.67 -16.26 -9.42
C VAL A 82 10.66 -17.42 -10.40
N TYR A 83 11.15 -18.59 -10.00
CA TYR A 83 11.39 -19.73 -10.90
C TYR A 83 10.44 -20.90 -10.68
N GLY A 84 9.60 -20.87 -9.64
CA GLY A 84 8.71 -21.99 -9.28
C GLY A 84 9.42 -23.15 -8.59
N LYS A 85 10.75 -23.10 -8.45
CA LYS A 85 11.57 -24.15 -7.81
C LYS A 85 12.79 -23.55 -7.11
N PHE A 86 13.39 -24.32 -6.21
CA PHE A 86 14.64 -23.97 -5.55
C PHE A 86 15.56 -25.18 -5.47
N ASP A 87 16.71 -25.07 -6.12
CA ASP A 87 17.74 -26.09 -6.13
C ASP A 87 18.81 -25.71 -5.09
N LEU A 88 19.00 -26.56 -4.08
CA LEU A 88 20.07 -26.37 -3.10
C LEU A 88 21.39 -26.81 -3.74
N ILE A 89 22.20 -25.85 -4.19
CA ILE A 89 23.57 -26.13 -4.62
C ILE A 89 24.42 -26.28 -3.35
N ASP A 90 24.55 -27.50 -2.86
CA ASP A 90 25.36 -27.82 -1.68
C ASP A 90 26.73 -28.35 -2.11
N ASN A 91 27.78 -27.58 -1.85
CA ASN A 91 29.16 -27.94 -2.21
C ASN A 91 29.94 -28.55 -1.04
N ASN A 92 29.31 -28.77 0.13
CA ASN A 92 30.01 -29.19 1.35
C ASN A 92 29.33 -30.40 2.03
N ALA A 93 30.15 -31.26 2.63
CA ALA A 93 29.71 -32.39 3.45
C ALA A 93 29.02 -31.90 4.74
N LYS A 94 27.69 -31.75 4.71
CA LYS A 94 26.87 -31.49 5.90
C LYS A 94 26.49 -32.80 6.60
N SER A 95 26.25 -32.73 7.90
CA SER A 95 25.70 -33.85 8.65
C SER A 95 24.22 -34.08 8.29
N GLN A 96 23.76 -35.34 8.35
CA GLN A 96 22.36 -35.71 8.04
C GLN A 96 21.32 -34.89 8.81
N GLY A 97 21.62 -34.52 10.06
CA GLY A 97 20.74 -33.67 10.88
C GLY A 97 20.63 -32.23 10.39
N MET A 98 21.70 -31.65 9.83
CA MET A 98 21.65 -30.32 9.21
C MET A 98 20.91 -30.33 7.87
N ILE A 99 21.06 -31.40 7.09
CA ILE A 99 20.34 -31.60 5.83
C ILE A 99 18.82 -31.62 6.10
N ASN A 100 18.38 -32.42 7.07
CA ASN A 100 16.96 -32.51 7.44
C ASN A 100 16.34 -31.19 7.94
N LEU A 101 17.14 -30.29 8.53
CA LEU A 101 16.67 -28.97 8.97
C LEU A 101 16.64 -27.97 7.81
N ASP A 102 17.63 -28.01 6.92
CA ASP A 102 17.65 -27.18 5.69
C ASP A 102 16.47 -27.54 4.79
N ASP A 103 16.16 -28.83 4.62
CA ASP A 103 15.01 -29.30 3.87
C ASP A 103 13.70 -28.77 4.43
N LYS A 104 13.55 -28.78 5.76
CA LYS A 104 12.39 -28.19 6.44
C LYS A 104 12.28 -26.68 6.21
N VAL A 105 13.41 -25.95 6.21
CA VAL A 105 13.42 -24.51 5.91
C VAL A 105 13.02 -24.26 4.45
N ILE A 106 13.51 -25.07 3.51
CA ILE A 106 13.15 -24.98 2.09
C ILE A 106 11.66 -25.27 1.90
N GLN A 107 11.14 -26.31 2.56
CA GLN A 107 9.73 -26.65 2.52
C GLN A 107 8.87 -25.51 3.08
N GLN A 108 9.26 -24.92 4.21
CA GLN A 108 8.57 -23.76 4.77
C GLN A 108 8.61 -22.55 3.82
N ALA A 109 9.72 -22.33 3.11
CA ALA A 109 9.82 -21.27 2.12
C ALA A 109 8.88 -21.49 0.93
N SER A 110 8.72 -22.74 0.49
CA SER A 110 7.74 -23.12 -0.53
C SER A 110 6.31 -22.80 -0.08
N GLU A 111 5.91 -23.20 1.12
CA GLU A 111 4.58 -22.92 1.66
C GLU A 111 4.32 -21.41 1.79
N LEU A 112 5.32 -20.65 2.28
CA LEU A 112 5.23 -19.20 2.35
C LEU A 112 5.13 -18.56 0.95
N ALA A 113 5.85 -19.07 -0.05
CA ALA A 113 5.79 -18.56 -1.42
C ALA A 113 4.41 -18.82 -2.06
N LYS A 114 3.80 -19.99 -1.82
CA LYS A 114 2.43 -20.27 -2.24
C LYS A 114 1.45 -19.31 -1.57
N TYR A 115 1.59 -19.10 -0.26
CA TYR A 115 0.73 -18.18 0.49
C TYR A 115 0.87 -16.74 0.00
N PHE A 116 2.10 -16.28 -0.27
CA PHE A 116 2.35 -14.96 -0.84
C PHE A 116 1.73 -14.78 -2.23
N LYS A 117 1.79 -15.81 -3.09
CA LYS A 117 1.10 -15.79 -4.39
C LYS A 117 -0.40 -15.75 -4.19
N TRP A 118 -0.95 -16.58 -3.31
CA TRP A 118 -2.37 -16.56 -2.97
C TRP A 118 -2.82 -15.19 -2.46
N LEU A 119 -2.07 -14.53 -1.56
CA LEU A 119 -2.39 -13.17 -1.10
C LEU A 119 -2.42 -12.13 -2.24
N LYS A 120 -1.57 -12.30 -3.26
CA LYS A 120 -1.58 -11.44 -4.47
C LYS A 120 -2.70 -11.79 -5.45
N GLU A 121 -3.09 -13.06 -5.48
CA GLU A 121 -4.20 -13.60 -6.28
C GLU A 121 -5.56 -13.42 -5.60
N LEU A 122 -5.59 -13.05 -4.31
CA LEU A 122 -6.70 -12.36 -3.68
C LEU A 122 -6.82 -10.98 -4.33
N ASP A 123 -7.11 -11.02 -5.62
CA ASP A 123 -7.58 -9.95 -6.47
C ASP A 123 -8.97 -9.60 -5.92
N PHE A 124 -8.98 -8.94 -4.76
CA PHE A 124 -9.65 -7.66 -4.77
C PHE A 124 -8.98 -6.95 -5.93
N LYS A 125 -9.62 -7.01 -7.11
CA LYS A 125 -9.56 -5.89 -8.04
C LYS A 125 -9.49 -4.70 -7.11
N PRO A 126 -8.54 -3.75 -7.26
CA PRO A 126 -8.79 -2.47 -6.65
C PRO A 126 -10.26 -2.26 -6.98
N SER A 127 -11.10 -2.09 -5.94
CA SER A 127 -12.24 -1.27 -6.25
C SER A 127 -11.48 -0.06 -6.79
N LEU A 128 -11.42 0.07 -8.13
CA LEU A 128 -11.27 1.34 -8.78
C LEU A 128 -12.23 2.11 -7.94
N ALA A 129 -11.69 2.82 -6.94
CA ALA A 129 -12.45 3.15 -5.76
C ALA A 129 -13.75 3.58 -6.35
N GLN A 130 -14.85 2.89 -6.08
CA GLN A 130 -16.08 3.28 -6.75
C GLN A 130 -16.53 4.63 -6.20
N ASP A 131 -15.67 5.34 -5.46
CA ASP A 131 -15.31 6.70 -5.81
C ASP A 131 -14.88 6.84 -7.29
N LYS A 132 -15.86 6.70 -8.18
CA LYS A 132 -16.26 7.93 -8.85
C LYS A 132 -16.42 8.94 -7.72
N SER A 133 -15.32 9.57 -7.33
CA SER A 133 -15.36 10.97 -7.02
C SER A 133 -16.13 11.51 -8.21
N SER A 134 -17.42 11.73 -7.99
CA SER A 134 -18.33 12.30 -8.99
C SER A 134 -17.88 13.71 -9.35
N LEU A 135 -16.81 14.16 -8.71
CA LEU A 135 -16.02 15.32 -9.00
C LEU A 135 -15.47 15.23 -10.42
N ASN A 136 -15.98 16.09 -11.27
CA ASN A 136 -15.36 16.41 -12.54
C ASN A 136 -13.97 17.05 -12.31
N ILE A 137 -13.23 17.30 -13.40
CA ILE A 137 -11.88 17.88 -13.33
C ILE A 137 -11.88 19.23 -12.61
N GLU A 138 -12.93 20.03 -12.82
CA GLU A 138 -13.12 21.35 -12.21
C GLU A 138 -13.19 21.24 -10.67
N GLN A 139 -14.03 20.32 -10.19
CA GLN A 139 -14.25 20.04 -8.79
C GLN A 139 -12.99 19.45 -8.12
N LYS A 140 -12.25 18.59 -8.83
CA LYS A 140 -10.97 18.06 -8.33
C LYS A 140 -9.92 19.16 -8.13
N LEU A 141 -9.77 20.05 -9.12
CA LEU A 141 -8.81 21.16 -9.02
C LEU A 141 -9.19 22.16 -7.93
N LEU A 142 -10.48 22.48 -7.79
CA LEU A 142 -10.96 23.34 -6.70
C LEU A 142 -10.74 22.70 -5.32
N ALA A 143 -10.98 21.40 -5.16
CA ALA A 143 -10.73 20.70 -3.90
C ALA A 143 -9.25 20.81 -3.48
N LEU A 144 -8.34 20.57 -4.43
CA LEU A 144 -6.89 20.71 -4.22
C LEU A 144 -6.50 22.14 -3.83
N HIS A 145 -7.08 23.14 -4.50
CA HIS A 145 -6.86 24.55 -4.15
C HIS A 145 -7.28 24.87 -2.72
N PHE A 146 -8.46 24.44 -2.30
CA PHE A 146 -8.96 24.67 -0.94
C PHE A 146 -8.16 23.93 0.14
N LEU A 147 -7.53 22.80 -0.21
CA LEU A 147 -6.57 22.10 0.63
C LEU A 147 -5.21 22.83 0.76
N GLY A 148 -5.02 23.94 0.04
CA GLY A 148 -3.84 24.80 0.16
C GLY A 148 -2.82 24.63 -0.95
N LEU A 149 -3.13 23.90 -2.03
CA LEU A 149 -2.26 23.87 -3.20
C LEU A 149 -2.36 25.20 -3.95
N ASN A 150 -1.26 25.95 -3.96
CA ASN A 150 -1.12 27.14 -4.78
C ASN A 150 -0.64 26.74 -6.18
N PHE A 151 -1.42 27.09 -7.20
CA PHE A 151 -1.09 26.79 -8.58
C PHE A 151 -0.41 27.97 -9.30
N GLU A 152 -0.31 29.14 -8.67
CA GLU A 152 0.28 30.35 -9.27
C GLU A 152 1.81 30.28 -9.39
N ASP A 153 2.47 29.53 -8.50
CA ASP A 153 3.94 29.50 -8.39
C ASP A 153 4.62 28.69 -9.51
N TYR A 154 3.84 28.00 -10.35
CA TYR A 154 4.36 27.13 -11.40
C TYR A 154 3.71 27.44 -12.74
N THR A 155 4.49 27.29 -13.82
CA THR A 155 3.93 27.42 -15.17
C THR A 155 2.85 26.38 -15.41
N ASN A 156 1.71 26.79 -15.98
CA ASN A 156 0.58 25.90 -16.28
C ASN A 156 1.00 24.63 -17.06
N SER A 157 2.01 24.71 -17.93
CA SER A 157 2.51 23.56 -18.69
C SER A 157 3.10 22.46 -17.81
N HIS A 158 4.03 22.80 -16.91
CA HIS A 158 4.69 21.82 -16.03
C HIS A 158 3.71 21.24 -15.01
N MET A 159 2.88 22.10 -14.43
CA MET A 159 1.86 21.68 -13.48
C MET A 159 0.82 20.77 -14.10
N ALA A 160 0.36 21.06 -15.33
CA ALA A 160 -0.61 20.22 -16.02
C ALA A 160 -0.07 18.82 -16.36
N ILE A 161 1.23 18.67 -16.58
CA ILE A 161 1.86 17.36 -16.78
C ILE A 161 1.81 16.55 -15.47
N VAL A 162 2.26 17.15 -14.36
CA VAL A 162 2.30 16.49 -13.05
C VAL A 162 0.90 16.18 -12.53
N LEU A 163 -0.01 17.15 -12.54
CA LEU A 163 -1.40 16.95 -12.13
C LEU A 163 -2.15 15.98 -13.07
N GLY A 164 -1.82 15.97 -14.36
CA GLY A 164 -2.39 15.01 -15.29
C GLY A 164 -2.04 13.56 -14.92
N GLN A 165 -0.80 13.34 -14.47
CA GLN A 165 -0.38 12.04 -13.94
C GLN A 165 -1.07 11.71 -12.62
N ILE A 166 -1.14 12.66 -11.68
CA ILE A 166 -1.76 12.44 -10.36
C ILE A 166 -3.27 12.18 -10.46
N LEU A 167 -3.97 12.93 -11.32
CA LEU A 167 -5.42 12.87 -11.47
C LEU A 167 -5.87 11.86 -12.53
N ASN A 168 -4.92 11.24 -13.24
CA ASN A 168 -5.14 10.35 -14.39
C ASN A 168 -6.01 11.03 -15.48
N VAL A 169 -5.63 12.24 -15.87
CA VAL A 169 -6.32 13.09 -16.86
C VAL A 169 -5.30 13.66 -17.84
N GLY A 170 -5.66 13.78 -19.12
CA GLY A 170 -4.78 14.40 -20.12
C GLY A 170 -4.35 15.83 -19.73
N SER A 171 -3.06 16.12 -19.86
CA SER A 171 -2.47 17.42 -19.47
C SER A 171 -3.09 18.62 -20.19
N GLN A 172 -3.58 18.43 -21.41
CA GLN A 172 -4.32 19.48 -22.15
C GLN A 172 -5.61 19.89 -21.42
N ASN A 173 -6.35 18.93 -20.86
CA ASN A 173 -7.58 19.21 -20.10
C ASN A 173 -7.26 19.95 -18.79
N ILE A 174 -6.18 19.57 -18.11
CA ILE A 174 -5.75 20.26 -16.89
C ILE A 174 -5.32 21.71 -17.20
N ARG A 175 -4.54 21.92 -18.28
CA ARG A 175 -4.05 23.24 -18.67
C ARG A 175 -5.18 24.23 -19.00
N GLY A 176 -6.22 23.76 -19.70
CA GLY A 176 -7.42 24.56 -19.98
C GLY A 176 -8.13 25.01 -18.70
N ASN A 177 -8.29 24.10 -17.75
CA ASN A 177 -8.94 24.40 -16.47
C ASN A 177 -8.07 25.30 -15.56
N LEU A 178 -6.76 25.06 -15.44
CA LEU A 178 -5.86 25.91 -14.64
C LEU A 178 -5.89 27.38 -15.10
N SER A 179 -5.98 27.61 -16.41
CA SER A 179 -6.06 28.97 -16.97
C SER A 179 -7.37 29.68 -16.56
N ASN A 180 -8.44 28.92 -16.33
CA ASN A 180 -9.75 29.42 -15.90
C ASN A 180 -9.91 29.54 -14.38
N MET A 181 -8.95 29.03 -13.58
CA MET A 181 -8.98 29.16 -12.11
C MET A 181 -8.67 30.57 -11.65
N TYR A 182 -7.74 31.21 -12.36
CA TYR A 182 -7.18 32.52 -12.02
C TYR A 182 -7.53 33.59 -13.08
N GLY A 183 -7.99 33.18 -14.26
CA GLY A 183 -8.50 34.08 -15.29
C GLY A 183 -9.93 34.53 -14.98
N GLY A 184 -10.21 35.84 -15.07
CA GLY A 184 -11.50 36.44 -14.71
C GLY A 184 -12.76 35.94 -15.45
N LYS A 185 -12.64 35.00 -16.40
CA LYS A 185 -13.77 34.28 -17.00
C LYS A 185 -13.96 32.94 -16.28
N ASN A 186 -14.71 32.98 -15.19
CA ASN A 186 -14.86 31.89 -14.23
C ASN A 186 -15.80 30.77 -14.70
N SER A 187 -15.36 29.90 -15.62
CA SER A 187 -16.10 28.67 -15.92
C SER A 187 -16.10 27.69 -14.74
N LEU A 188 -15.10 27.77 -13.87
CA LEU A 188 -14.87 26.88 -12.73
C LEU A 188 -15.63 27.29 -11.46
N ARG A 189 -15.76 28.60 -11.20
CA ARG A 189 -16.43 29.12 -9.99
C ARG A 189 -17.96 29.14 -10.16
N LYS A 190 -18.55 27.98 -10.49
CA LYS A 190 -20.00 27.78 -10.52
C LYS A 190 -20.49 27.32 -9.15
N ILE A 191 -21.67 27.79 -8.74
CA ILE A 191 -22.30 27.40 -7.47
C ILE A 191 -22.37 25.87 -7.34
N GLU A 192 -22.77 25.18 -8.42
CA GLU A 192 -22.84 23.70 -8.50
C GLU A 192 -21.52 23.00 -8.13
N ASN A 193 -20.38 23.58 -8.51
CA ASN A 193 -19.07 23.02 -8.19
C ASN A 193 -18.75 23.17 -6.69
N PHE A 194 -19.15 24.27 -6.06
CA PHE A 194 -18.92 24.50 -4.63
C PHE A 194 -19.90 23.75 -3.72
N GLU A 195 -21.14 23.52 -4.16
CA GLU A 195 -22.10 22.69 -3.45
C GLU A 195 -21.58 21.25 -3.32
N LYS A 196 -21.05 20.70 -4.44
CA LYS A 196 -20.39 19.39 -4.45
C LYS A 196 -19.17 19.31 -3.53
N LEU A 197 -18.39 20.39 -3.44
CA LEU A 197 -17.26 20.46 -2.52
C LEU A 197 -17.73 20.54 -1.06
N THR A 198 -18.84 21.21 -0.78
CA THR A 198 -19.40 21.28 0.57
C THR A 198 -19.78 19.88 1.04
N GLU A 199 -20.47 19.10 0.22
CA GLU A 199 -20.77 17.68 0.48
C GLU A 199 -19.49 16.86 0.74
N LEU A 200 -18.44 17.08 -0.06
CA LEU A 200 -17.16 16.38 0.09
C LEU A 200 -16.47 16.66 1.43
N PHE A 201 -16.55 17.89 1.93
CA PHE A 201 -15.85 18.33 3.12
C PHE A 201 -16.70 18.29 4.41
N GLU A 202 -17.96 17.83 4.34
CA GLU A 202 -18.92 17.84 5.47
C GLU A 202 -18.54 16.90 6.64
N ASN A 203 -17.56 16.01 6.46
CA ASN A 203 -17.07 15.13 7.52
C ASN A 203 -16.06 15.83 8.44
N LYS A 204 -16.60 16.51 9.46
CA LYS A 204 -16.10 16.99 10.79
C LYS A 204 -14.63 17.42 11.03
N THR A 205 -13.67 17.23 10.13
CA THR A 205 -12.26 17.65 10.32
C THR A 205 -11.83 18.84 9.45
N PHE A 206 -12.70 19.34 8.56
CA PHE A 206 -12.39 20.43 7.61
C PHE A 206 -13.24 21.69 7.78
N GLU A 207 -13.65 22.03 9.01
CA GLU A 207 -14.56 23.16 9.28
C GLU A 207 -14.05 24.51 8.74
N SER A 208 -12.74 24.77 8.84
CA SER A 208 -12.12 25.98 8.30
C SER A 208 -12.21 26.07 6.77
N ILE A 209 -12.11 24.94 6.07
CA ILE A 209 -12.23 24.86 4.61
C ILE A 209 -13.69 24.99 4.19
N LEU A 210 -14.61 24.32 4.86
CA LEU A 210 -16.06 24.48 4.64
C LEU A 210 -16.50 25.93 4.75
N ASN A 211 -16.00 26.65 5.75
CA ASN A 211 -16.32 28.07 5.93
C ASN A 211 -15.80 28.94 4.78
N LYS A 212 -14.62 28.62 4.23
CA LYS A 212 -14.09 29.30 3.02
C LYS A 212 -14.96 29.02 1.80
N ILE A 213 -15.34 27.76 1.56
CA ILE A 213 -16.21 27.37 0.45
C ILE A 213 -17.57 28.08 0.54
N LYS A 214 -18.21 28.07 1.71
CA LYS A 214 -19.49 28.76 1.95
C LYS A 214 -19.40 30.27 1.74
N LYS A 215 -18.26 30.90 2.06
CA LYS A 215 -18.03 32.32 1.81
C LYS A 215 -17.96 32.61 0.31
N GLU A 216 -17.25 31.78 -0.45
CA GLU A 216 -17.18 31.90 -1.92
C GLU A 216 -18.57 31.72 -2.57
N ILE A 217 -19.38 30.76 -2.11
CA ILE A 217 -20.77 30.60 -2.57
C ILE A 217 -21.58 31.88 -2.36
N LYS A 218 -21.44 32.54 -1.20
CA LYS A 218 -22.15 33.79 -0.90
C LYS A 218 -21.71 34.97 -1.78
N GLN A 219 -20.49 34.97 -2.27
CA GLN A 219 -19.98 36.03 -3.15
C GLN A 219 -20.42 35.85 -4.61
N LEU A 220 -20.90 34.65 -4.97
CA LEU A 220 -21.38 34.31 -6.31
C LEU A 220 -22.90 34.45 -6.45
N LYS A 221 -23.62 34.66 -5.35
CA LYS A 221 -25.06 34.99 -5.31
C LYS A 221 -25.24 36.50 -5.27
#